data_AF-A0A0G2BGS7-F1
#
_entry.id   AF-A0A0G2BGS7-F1
#
_cell.length_a   1.000
_cell.length_b   1.000
_cell.length_c   1.000
_cell.angle_alpha   90.00
_cell.angle_beta   90.00
_cell.angle_gamma   90.00
#
_symmetry.space_group_name_H-M   'P 1'
#
loop_
_entity.id
_entity.type
_entity.pdbx_description
1 polymer ?
#
loop_
_entity_poly.entity_id
_entity_poly.type
_entity_poly.pdbx_seq_one_letter_code
_entity_poly.pdbx_strand_id
1 'polypeptide(L)' 'MHFPELTFEYVKEESKRTTMPVYALDDQSAIKVTDGEVEVISEGVWEKFN' A
#
# COMPACT_ATOMS: atom_id res chain seq x y z
N MET A 1 -4.96 0.26 -19.25
CA MET A 1 -6.05 0.18 -18.27
C MET A 1 -5.78 1.29 -17.26
N HIS A 2 -6.73 2.19 -17.02
CA HIS A 2 -6.56 3.34 -16.14
C HIS A 2 -7.70 3.32 -15.12
N PHE A 3 -7.37 3.35 -13.83
CA PHE A 3 -8.31 3.21 -12.72
C PHE A 3 -8.26 4.46 -11.82
N PRO A 4 -8.89 5.57 -12.24
CA PRO A 4 -8.78 6.85 -11.54
C PRO A 4 -9.31 6.81 -10.09
N GLU A 5 -10.20 5.87 -9.78
CA GLU A 5 -10.78 5.70 -8.45
C GLU A 5 -9.84 4.99 -7.45
N LEU A 6 -8.82 4.26 -7.91
CA LEU A 6 -7.89 3.51 -7.04
C LEU A 6 -6.85 4.44 -6.41
N THR A 7 -7.32 5.31 -5.53
CA THR A 7 -6.54 6.31 -4.79
C THR A 7 -6.27 5.84 -3.36
N PHE A 8 -5.35 6.51 -2.65
CA PHE A 8 -5.10 6.25 -1.23
C PHE A 8 -6.35 6.43 -0.36
N GLU A 9 -7.20 7.41 -0.64
CA GLU A 9 -8.45 7.59 0.10
C GLU A 9 -9.43 6.45 -0.14
N TYR A 10 -9.50 5.93 -1.37
CA TYR A 10 -10.28 4.73 -1.66
C TYR A 10 -9.76 3.52 -0.87
N VAL A 11 -8.46 3.27 -0.88
CA VAL A 11 -7.86 2.15 -0.14
C VAL A 11 -8.09 2.29 1.37
N LYS A 12 -8.02 3.51 1.90
CA LYS A 12 -8.30 3.80 3.32
C LYS A 12 -9.75 3.55 3.72
N GLU A 13 -10.73 3.87 2.87
CA GLU A 13 -12.12 3.54 3.14
C GLU A 13 -12.35 2.02 3.09
N GLU A 14 -11.75 1.33 2.12
CA GLU A 14 -11.86 -0.13 2.00
C GLU A 14 -11.12 -0.87 3.12
N SER A 15 -10.00 -0.34 3.63
CA SER A 15 -9.22 -0.98 4.69
C SER A 15 -10.02 -1.16 5.97
N LYS A 16 -10.98 -0.26 6.27
CA LYS A 16 -11.86 -0.33 7.45
C LYS A 16 -12.67 -1.63 7.52
N ARG A 17 -12.83 -2.33 6.40
CA ARG A 17 -13.58 -3.59 6.29
C ARG A 17 -12.68 -4.82 6.49
N THR A 18 -11.37 -4.60 6.65
CA THR A 18 -10.35 -5.65 6.80
C THR A 18 -9.80 -5.64 8.22
N THR A 19 -9.59 -6.82 8.80
CA THR A 19 -9.03 -6.97 10.16
C THR A 19 -7.50 -7.02 10.20
N MET A 20 -6.88 -6.92 9.02
CA MET A 20 -5.45 -6.98 8.80
C MET A 20 -4.95 -5.64 8.26
N PRO A 21 -3.69 -5.27 8.53
CA PRO A 21 -3.12 -4.05 7.98
C PRO A 21 -3.11 -4.08 6.45
N VAL A 22 -3.46 -2.95 5.84
CA VAL A 22 -3.43 -2.75 4.39
C VAL A 22 -2.32 -1.76 4.05
N TYR A 23 -1.43 -2.12 3.14
CA TYR A 23 -0.37 -1.26 2.64
C TYR A 23 -0.71 -0.82 1.22
N ALA A 24 -0.91 0.48 1.03
CA ALA A 24 -1.11 1.09 -0.28
C ALA A 24 0.24 1.59 -0.80
N LEU A 25 0.58 1.21 -2.03
CA LEU A 25 1.83 1.56 -2.70
C LEU A 25 1.50 2.25 -4.02
N ASP A 26 2.26 3.29 -4.36
CA ASP A 26 2.24 3.85 -5.71
C ASP A 26 3.23 3.13 -6.65
N ASP A 27 3.27 3.57 -7.91
CA ASP A 27 4.10 2.98 -8.96
C ASP A 27 5.62 3.15 -8.72
N GLN A 28 6.02 3.99 -7.75
CA GLN A 28 7.42 4.25 -7.39
C GLN A 28 7.81 3.59 -6.06
N SER A 29 7.06 2.56 -5.67
CA SER A 29 7.22 1.85 -4.40
C SER A 29 7.25 0.33 -4.60
N ALA A 30 7.97 -0.37 -3.72
CA ALA A 30 8.09 -1.82 -3.75
C ALA A 30 8.24 -2.42 -2.34
N ILE A 31 7.86 -3.69 -2.19
CA ILE A 31 8.15 -4.48 -0.98
C ILE A 31 9.34 -5.38 -1.26
N LYS A 32 10.35 -5.30 -0.40
CA LYS A 32 11.50 -6.20 -0.40
C LYS A 32 11.37 -7.17 0.77
N VAL A 33 11.56 -8.46 0.49
CA VAL A 33 11.64 -9.50 1.52
C VAL A 33 12.96 -10.25 1.37
N THR A 34 13.82 -10.18 2.40
CA THR A 34 15.14 -10.82 2.40
C THR A 34 15.40 -11.41 3.77
N ASP A 35 15.79 -12.68 3.85
CA ASP A 35 16.11 -13.38 5.11
C ASP A 35 15.04 -13.24 6.23
N GLY A 36 13.77 -13.11 5.85
CA GLY A 36 12.64 -12.95 6.77
C GLY A 36 12.37 -11.51 7.22
N GLU A 37 13.20 -10.54 6.81
CA GLU A 37 12.95 -9.12 6.99
C GLU A 37 12.08 -8.55 5.86
N VAL A 38 11.11 -7.71 6.21
CA VAL A 38 10.19 -7.05 5.27
C VAL A 38 10.41 -5.54 5.34
N GLU A 39 10.70 -4.93 4.21
CA GLU A 39 10.97 -3.49 4.06
C GLU A 39 10.16 -2.90 2.90
N VAL A 40 9.65 -1.68 3.08
CA VAL A 40 9.07 -0.88 1.99
C VAL A 40 10.16 0.04 1.44
N ILE A 41 10.49 -0.11 0.18
CA ILE A 41 11.42 0.76 -0.55
C ILE A 41 10.58 1.70 -1.42
N SER A 42 10.77 3.01 -1.31
CA SER A 42 9.95 3.98 -2.04
C SER A 42 10.71 5.25 -2.40
N GLU A 43 10.54 5.70 -3.64
CA GLU A 43 10.87 7.06 -4.10
C GLU A 43 9.61 7.95 -4.23
N GLY A 44 8.44 7.34 -4.01
CA GLY A 44 7.13 7.97 -4.08
C GLY A 44 6.45 8.03 -2.72
N VAL A 45 5.15 7.75 -2.70
CA VAL A 45 4.31 7.76 -1.49
C VAL A 45 3.74 6.36 -1.25
N TRP A 46 3.72 5.97 0.02
CA TRP A 46 3.01 4.82 0.49
C TRP A 46 2.36 5.10 1.84
N GLU A 47 1.30 4.37 2.14
CA GLU A 47 0.58 4.49 3.41
C GLU A 47 0.19 3.11 3.95
N LYS A 48 0.10 3.02 5.28
CA LYS A 48 -0.42 1.85 5.98
C LYS A 48 -1.71 2.21 6.70
N PHE A 49 -2.74 1.42 6.47
CA PHE A 49 -4.04 1.52 7.13
C PHE A 49 -4.32 0.30 8.01
N ASN A 50 -5.21 0.47 8.99
CA ASN A 50 -5.70 -0.58 9.91
C ASN A 50 -7.22 -0.72 9.82
#